data_AF-A0A1X2BGE8-F1
#
_entry.id   AF-A0A1X2BGE8-F1
#
_cell.length_a   1.000
_cell.length_b   1.000
_cell.length_c   1.000
_cell.angle_alpha   90.00
_cell.angle_beta   90.00
_cell.angle_gamma   90.00
#
_symmetry.space_group_name_H-M   'P 1'
#
loop_
_entity.id
_entity.type
_entity.pdbx_description
1 polymer ?
#
loop_
_entity_poly.entity_id
_entity_poly.type
_entity_poly.pdbx_seq_one_letter_code
_entity_poly.pdbx_strand_id
1 'polypeptide(L)'
;MRIYLCRAGTFAVVATLIAALTVFGGVPYAAPRQVSATSTGPALPLTNTGTWITGADGRVVVLHGMNQVYKVPPYTPSADGFGASDAEFLATYGFNAMRLGVIWKAVEPQPGVYDDTYLASIAQTVQILAANGIVSLLDFHQDLYNELFQGEGAPDWAVQTGGLPNPQLGFSLNNYLNPAENYAWGAFWRNVPASDGVGLQDHLGGSIAHTAAYFLNNPNVLGYEVWNEPWPGPIWLPCVNPITGCILFDSTRLTDFYNRVVPTIRAANPTAPVFFEPNTIFNVGIRTNLRSVNDPHTVFAFHDYCITPTQQPPLYQICIVEDEFVFNHAKNYANKHGIPQLMTEFGATEELKVIAEVMCHADDHKIGWLYWAYTGNDKTSVSPNGQAVVINPALPKTGDNVNWAKLKTLATPYPQVVAGTPTSWSFTSGILRLSYSTERADGQGRFAPGTQTVISVPQIWYPNGYRVTVTGGQVASAPGAPQLIVLANQNASTVNVVVQTT
;
A
#
# COMPACT_ATOMS: atom_id res chain seq x y z
N MET A 1 3.05 -29.23 13.18
CA MET A 1 3.39 -28.34 12.05
C MET A 1 3.70 -26.97 12.63
N ARG A 2 4.97 -26.65 12.88
CA ARG A 2 5.40 -25.39 13.50
C ARG A 2 5.47 -24.31 12.41
N ILE A 3 4.54 -23.37 12.46
CA ILE A 3 4.62 -22.10 11.75
C ILE A 3 5.79 -21.35 12.42
N TYR A 4 6.79 -20.89 11.65
CA TYR A 4 7.79 -19.96 12.17
C TYR A 4 7.05 -18.64 12.41
N LEU A 5 6.57 -18.48 13.64
CA LEU A 5 5.87 -17.28 14.08
C LEU A 5 6.91 -16.17 14.25
N CYS A 6 6.54 -14.98 13.76
CA CYS A 6 7.12 -13.67 14.06
C CYS A 6 7.83 -13.70 15.42
N ARG A 7 9.15 -13.42 15.46
CA ARG A 7 9.93 -13.52 16.70
C ARG A 7 9.31 -12.58 17.72
N ALA A 8 8.65 -13.14 18.72
CA ALA A 8 8.17 -12.35 19.85
C ALA A 8 9.36 -11.64 20.49
N GLY A 9 9.42 -10.32 20.33
CA GLY A 9 10.27 -9.47 21.15
C GLY A 9 10.01 -9.83 22.62
N THR A 10 11.06 -10.18 23.35
CA THR A 10 10.96 -10.66 24.73
C THR A 10 10.55 -9.49 25.62
N PHE A 11 9.25 -9.26 25.79
CA PHE A 11 8.73 -8.35 26.80
C PHE A 11 8.73 -9.06 28.15
N ALA A 12 9.47 -8.51 29.11
CA ALA A 12 9.47 -8.96 30.49
C ALA A 12 8.06 -8.79 31.10
N VAL A 13 7.39 -9.91 31.36
CA VAL A 13 6.14 -9.95 32.12
C VAL A 13 6.49 -9.81 33.61
N VAL A 14 6.29 -8.63 34.18
CA VAL A 14 6.29 -8.46 35.64
C VAL A 14 4.87 -8.76 36.13
N ALA A 15 4.65 -9.99 36.59
CA ALA A 15 3.43 -10.35 37.30
C ALA A 15 3.60 -10.01 38.79
N THR A 16 2.84 -9.04 39.29
CA THR A 16 2.73 -8.76 40.73
C THR A 16 1.34 -9.16 41.21
N LEU A 17 1.28 -10.23 42.00
CA LEU A 17 0.09 -10.66 42.74
C LEU A 17 0.00 -9.82 44.03
N ILE A 18 -1.00 -8.95 44.14
CA ILE A 18 -1.44 -8.39 45.41
C ILE A 18 -2.94 -8.66 45.54
N ALA A 19 -3.28 -9.55 46.46
CA ALA A 19 -4.65 -9.73 46.92
C ALA A 19 -4.94 -8.67 48.00
N ALA A 20 -5.95 -7.83 47.77
CA ALA A 20 -6.52 -6.97 48.79
C ALA A 20 -8.05 -7.09 48.76
N LEU A 21 -8.61 -7.60 49.86
CA LEU A 21 -10.04 -7.51 50.15
C LEU A 21 -10.39 -6.06 50.46
N THR A 22 -11.33 -5.48 49.72
CA THR A 22 -12.07 -4.29 50.17
C THR A 22 -13.55 -4.42 49.84
N VAL A 23 -14.35 -4.38 50.90
CA VAL A 23 -15.81 -4.18 50.88
C VAL A 23 -16.07 -2.72 50.47
N PHE A 24 -16.87 -2.47 49.43
CA PHE A 24 -17.41 -1.13 49.17
C PHE A 24 -18.90 -1.16 48.82
N GLY A 25 -19.64 -0.32 49.52
CA GLY A 25 -21.06 -0.06 49.33
C GLY A 25 -21.35 0.72 48.04
N GLY A 26 -22.59 0.59 47.59
CA GLY A 26 -23.07 1.10 46.31
C GLY A 26 -23.03 2.61 46.19
N VAL A 27 -22.37 3.10 45.14
CA VAL A 27 -22.55 4.43 44.57
C VAL A 27 -23.34 4.25 43.27
N PRO A 28 -24.40 5.05 43.00
CA PRO A 28 -25.21 4.90 41.80
C PRO A 28 -24.37 5.13 40.53
N TYR A 29 -24.38 4.13 39.66
CA TYR A 29 -23.70 4.11 38.37
C TYR A 29 -24.43 5.07 37.42
N ALA A 30 -23.81 6.21 37.09
CA ALA A 30 -24.28 7.05 35.99
C ALA A 30 -24.04 6.30 34.67
N ALA A 31 -25.11 6.09 33.90
CA ALA A 31 -25.03 5.42 32.61
C ALA A 31 -24.04 6.15 31.67
N PRO A 32 -23.13 5.44 30.98
CA PRO A 32 -22.22 6.08 30.05
C PRO A 32 -23.00 6.77 28.94
N ARG A 33 -22.66 8.04 28.72
CA ARG A 33 -23.21 8.87 27.65
C ARG A 33 -22.89 8.20 26.31
N GLN A 34 -23.90 7.71 25.60
CA GLN A 34 -23.71 7.23 24.22
C GLN A 34 -23.28 8.41 23.36
N VAL A 35 -22.00 8.42 22.97
CA VAL A 35 -21.50 9.32 21.94
C VAL A 35 -21.98 8.75 20.61
N SER A 36 -22.77 9.52 19.86
CA SER A 36 -23.14 9.18 18.49
C SER A 36 -21.89 8.84 17.68
N ALA A 37 -21.92 7.73 16.95
CA ALA A 37 -20.83 7.25 16.11
C ALA A 37 -20.54 8.25 14.98
N THR A 38 -19.75 9.28 15.27
CA THR A 38 -19.01 10.05 14.29
C THR A 38 -18.04 9.13 13.56
N SER A 39 -17.83 9.38 12.26
CA SER A 39 -16.91 8.66 11.36
C SER A 39 -15.76 7.95 12.08
N THR A 40 -15.73 6.62 11.98
CA THR A 40 -14.68 5.75 12.53
C THR A 40 -13.46 5.64 11.62
N GLY A 41 -13.47 6.28 10.45
CA GLY A 41 -12.36 6.31 9.51
C GLY A 41 -11.34 7.42 9.82
N PRO A 42 -10.24 7.48 9.05
CA PRO A 42 -9.31 8.60 9.14
C PRO A 42 -9.98 9.92 8.73
N ALA A 43 -9.53 11.03 9.31
CA ALA A 43 -9.92 12.35 8.81
C ALA A 43 -9.19 12.61 7.48
N LEU A 44 -9.95 12.90 6.42
CA LEU A 44 -9.42 13.14 5.08
C LEU A 44 -9.26 14.66 4.81
N PRO A 45 -8.40 15.07 3.87
CA PRO A 45 -7.48 14.24 3.09
C PRO A 45 -6.36 13.66 3.94
N LEU A 46 -5.77 12.56 3.46
CA LEU A 46 -4.54 12.02 4.05
C LEU A 46 -3.35 12.87 3.62
N THR A 47 -2.36 12.99 4.50
CA THR A 47 -1.13 13.76 4.31
C THR A 47 0.02 13.07 5.03
N ASN A 48 1.17 13.73 5.15
CA ASN A 48 2.36 13.22 5.80
C ASN A 48 2.78 14.11 6.99
N THR A 49 3.24 13.45 8.06
CA THR A 49 3.88 14.09 9.22
C THR A 49 5.14 13.31 9.55
N GLY A 50 6.30 13.88 9.22
CA GLY A 50 7.58 13.17 9.29
C GLY A 50 7.50 11.86 8.50
N THR A 51 7.79 10.74 9.15
CA THR A 51 7.77 9.41 8.53
C THR A 51 6.42 8.71 8.61
N TRP A 52 5.33 9.42 8.97
CA TRP A 52 3.99 8.85 9.11
C TRP A 52 3.03 9.40 8.08
N ILE A 53 2.17 8.53 7.56
CA ILE A 53 0.93 8.96 6.92
C ILE A 53 -0.06 9.35 8.02
N THR A 54 -0.65 10.52 7.91
CA THR A 54 -1.58 11.07 8.90
C THR A 54 -2.86 11.56 8.27
N GLY A 55 -3.96 11.50 9.00
CA GLY A 55 -5.18 12.20 8.62
C GLY A 55 -5.05 13.73 8.78
N ALA A 56 -6.04 14.47 8.30
CA ALA A 56 -6.10 15.93 8.44
C ALA A 56 -6.15 16.41 9.91
N ASP A 57 -6.47 15.52 10.85
CA ASP A 57 -6.42 15.77 12.30
C ASP A 57 -5.07 15.40 12.96
N GLY A 58 -4.13 14.87 12.16
CA GLY A 58 -2.79 14.45 12.57
C GLY A 58 -2.71 13.07 13.22
N ARG A 59 -3.81 12.31 13.29
CA ARG A 59 -3.76 10.90 13.74
C ARG A 59 -3.00 10.06 12.73
N VAL A 60 -2.15 9.15 13.21
CA VAL A 60 -1.43 8.20 12.34
C VAL A 60 -2.42 7.25 11.69
N VAL A 61 -2.26 7.00 10.39
CA VAL A 61 -3.11 6.09 9.61
C VAL A 61 -2.25 4.95 9.08
N VAL A 62 -2.67 3.71 9.32
CA VAL A 62 -2.05 2.52 8.73
C VAL A 62 -2.98 1.98 7.67
N LEU A 63 -2.44 1.75 6.47
CA LEU A 63 -3.21 1.39 5.29
C LEU A 63 -2.99 -0.09 4.98
N HIS A 64 -4.00 -0.93 5.14
CA HIS A 64 -3.98 -2.31 4.63
C HIS A 64 -5.03 -2.43 3.53
N GLY A 65 -4.61 -2.95 2.38
CA GLY A 65 -5.42 -2.96 1.19
C GLY A 65 -4.95 -3.96 0.14
N MET A 66 -5.42 -3.74 -1.08
CA MET A 66 -5.09 -4.58 -2.24
C MET A 66 -4.86 -3.72 -3.47
N ASN A 67 -4.42 -4.36 -4.54
CA ASN A 67 -4.33 -3.82 -5.88
C ASN A 67 -5.53 -4.27 -6.72
N GLN A 68 -6.11 -3.33 -7.47
CA GLN A 68 -7.08 -3.59 -8.54
C GLN A 68 -6.61 -2.85 -9.80
N VAL A 69 -6.04 -3.60 -10.74
CA VAL A 69 -5.48 -3.08 -11.99
C VAL A 69 -6.05 -3.89 -13.14
N TYR A 70 -6.82 -3.26 -14.04
CA TYR A 70 -7.34 -3.92 -15.23
C TYR A 70 -6.48 -3.57 -16.44
N LYS A 71 -5.67 -4.53 -16.90
CA LYS A 71 -4.54 -4.28 -17.83
C LYS A 71 -4.89 -4.43 -19.31
N VAL A 72 -6.17 -4.60 -19.66
CA VAL A 72 -6.64 -4.74 -21.05
C VAL A 72 -7.74 -3.73 -21.37
N PRO A 73 -7.90 -3.27 -22.63
CA PRO A 73 -8.97 -2.35 -23.00
C PRO A 73 -10.36 -2.83 -22.52
N PRO A 74 -11.19 -1.95 -21.93
CA PRO A 74 -11.04 -0.49 -21.84
C PRO A 74 -10.23 0.00 -20.61
N TYR A 75 -9.50 -0.87 -19.93
CA TYR A 75 -8.63 -0.59 -18.77
C TYR A 75 -9.35 -0.09 -17.50
N THR A 76 -10.68 -0.30 -17.43
CA THR A 76 -11.48 0.14 -16.29
C THR A 76 -11.72 -1.02 -15.32
N PRO A 77 -11.62 -0.82 -13.99
CA PRO A 77 -12.01 -1.85 -13.02
C PRO A 77 -13.46 -2.34 -13.20
N SER A 78 -14.36 -1.45 -13.65
CA SER A 78 -15.76 -1.81 -13.94
C SER A 78 -15.89 -2.84 -15.08
N ALA A 79 -14.99 -2.85 -16.06
CA ALA A 79 -14.98 -3.84 -17.13
C ALA A 79 -14.52 -5.22 -16.66
N ASP A 80 -13.71 -5.28 -15.59
CA ASP A 80 -13.37 -6.52 -14.89
C ASP A 80 -14.57 -7.08 -14.11
N GLY A 81 -15.54 -6.22 -13.77
CA GLY A 81 -16.70 -6.53 -12.94
C GLY A 81 -16.61 -6.00 -11.50
N PHE A 82 -15.60 -5.17 -11.20
CA PHE A 82 -15.45 -4.54 -9.89
C PHE A 82 -16.58 -3.52 -9.64
N GLY A 83 -17.26 -3.61 -8.49
CA GLY A 83 -18.33 -2.70 -8.13
C GLY A 83 -18.60 -2.59 -6.62
N ALA A 84 -19.80 -2.13 -6.26
CA ALA A 84 -20.18 -1.85 -4.86
C ALA A 84 -20.00 -3.06 -3.93
N SER A 85 -20.37 -4.27 -4.39
CA SER A 85 -20.22 -5.50 -3.61
C SER A 85 -18.77 -5.83 -3.28
N ASP A 86 -17.80 -5.38 -4.09
CA ASP A 86 -16.37 -5.58 -3.86
C ASP A 86 -15.89 -4.65 -2.74
N ALA A 87 -16.30 -3.38 -2.76
CA ALA A 87 -15.98 -2.42 -1.70
C ALA A 87 -16.61 -2.80 -0.36
N GLU A 88 -17.86 -3.28 -0.36
CA GLU A 88 -18.52 -3.82 0.84
C GLU A 88 -17.78 -5.05 1.39
N PHE A 89 -17.35 -5.95 0.50
CA PHE A 89 -16.57 -7.12 0.87
C PHE A 89 -15.23 -6.72 1.51
N LEU A 90 -14.49 -5.81 0.89
CA LEU A 90 -13.22 -5.31 1.42
C LEU A 90 -13.38 -4.66 2.79
N ALA A 91 -14.37 -3.79 2.97
CA ALA A 91 -14.64 -3.13 4.24
C ALA A 91 -15.07 -4.13 5.33
N THR A 92 -15.84 -5.16 4.98
CA THR A 92 -16.24 -6.24 5.90
C THR A 92 -15.03 -6.97 6.50
N TYR A 93 -13.96 -7.14 5.72
CA TYR A 93 -12.71 -7.76 6.17
C TYR A 93 -11.66 -6.76 6.67
N GLY A 94 -12.05 -5.49 6.82
CA GLY A 94 -11.25 -4.48 7.51
C GLY A 94 -10.16 -3.81 6.66
N PHE A 95 -10.19 -3.96 5.34
CA PHE A 95 -9.30 -3.21 4.44
C PHE A 95 -9.76 -1.75 4.34
N ASN A 96 -8.82 -0.82 4.27
CA ASN A 96 -9.08 0.62 4.24
C ASN A 96 -8.37 1.36 3.09
N ALA A 97 -7.67 0.64 2.21
CA ALA A 97 -7.02 1.21 1.04
C ALA A 97 -7.16 0.30 -0.20
N MET A 98 -7.07 0.91 -1.38
CA MET A 98 -6.97 0.22 -2.67
C MET A 98 -5.99 0.98 -3.56
N ARG A 99 -5.03 0.27 -4.16
CA ARG A 99 -4.22 0.77 -5.27
C ARG A 99 -4.96 0.51 -6.56
N LEU A 100 -5.42 1.58 -7.21
CA LEU A 100 -6.18 1.52 -8.45
C LEU A 100 -5.25 1.83 -9.62
N GLY A 101 -5.15 0.89 -10.54
CA GLY A 101 -4.40 1.09 -11.78
C GLY A 101 -5.05 2.14 -12.68
N VAL A 102 -4.23 3.09 -13.10
CA VAL A 102 -4.49 4.13 -14.09
C VAL A 102 -3.49 3.92 -15.23
N ILE A 103 -3.98 3.63 -16.43
CA ILE A 103 -3.10 3.31 -17.56
C ILE A 103 -2.83 4.58 -18.37
N TRP A 104 -1.56 4.98 -18.54
CA TRP A 104 -1.19 6.18 -19.30
C TRP A 104 -1.82 6.18 -20.70
N LYS A 105 -1.82 5.03 -21.39
CA LYS A 105 -2.48 4.84 -22.69
C LYS A 105 -3.98 5.18 -22.69
N ALA A 106 -4.66 4.93 -21.58
CA ALA A 106 -6.08 5.24 -21.42
C ALA A 106 -6.31 6.70 -21.02
N VAL A 107 -5.40 7.31 -20.24
CA VAL A 107 -5.46 8.74 -19.91
C VAL A 107 -5.15 9.61 -21.12
N GLU A 108 -4.16 9.25 -21.93
CA GLU A 108 -3.66 10.04 -23.05
C GLU A 108 -3.54 9.17 -24.33
N PRO A 109 -4.68 8.81 -24.95
CA PRO A 109 -4.69 7.93 -26.12
C PRO A 109 -4.00 8.53 -27.36
N GLN A 110 -3.84 9.85 -27.42
CA GLN A 110 -3.07 10.58 -28.44
C GLN A 110 -2.23 11.66 -27.76
N PRO A 111 -1.08 12.08 -28.32
CA PRO A 111 -0.22 13.09 -27.69
C PRO A 111 -0.99 14.37 -27.34
N GLY A 112 -1.00 14.76 -26.07
CA GLY A 112 -1.68 15.94 -25.55
C GLY A 112 -3.22 15.89 -25.53
N VAL A 113 -3.84 14.74 -25.84
CA VAL A 113 -5.30 14.58 -25.83
C VAL A 113 -5.69 13.64 -24.69
N TYR A 114 -6.31 14.20 -23.65
CA TYR A 114 -6.72 13.45 -22.47
C TYR A 114 -8.15 12.92 -22.56
N ASP A 115 -8.39 11.70 -22.09
CA ASP A 115 -9.71 11.05 -22.05
C ASP A 115 -10.36 11.16 -20.66
N ASP A 116 -11.19 12.19 -20.47
CA ASP A 116 -11.96 12.38 -19.24
C ASP A 116 -13.08 11.33 -19.05
N THR A 117 -13.48 10.61 -20.10
CA THR A 117 -14.44 9.50 -19.96
C THR A 117 -13.79 8.33 -19.22
N TYR A 118 -12.53 8.04 -19.55
CA TYR A 118 -11.73 7.08 -18.78
C TYR A 118 -11.58 7.52 -17.32
N LEU A 119 -11.18 8.79 -17.07
CA LEU A 119 -11.04 9.30 -15.71
C LEU A 119 -12.37 9.29 -14.92
N ALA A 120 -13.50 9.54 -15.57
CA ALA A 120 -14.82 9.42 -14.95
C ALA A 120 -15.10 7.98 -14.48
N SER A 121 -14.66 6.97 -15.23
CA SER A 121 -14.80 5.57 -14.81
C SER A 121 -13.95 5.24 -13.57
N ILE A 122 -12.71 5.76 -13.50
CA ILE A 122 -11.85 5.63 -12.33
C ILE A 122 -12.48 6.35 -11.14
N ALA A 123 -13.01 7.56 -11.35
CA ALA A 123 -13.67 8.34 -10.31
C ALA A 123 -14.91 7.62 -9.74
N GLN A 124 -15.66 6.91 -10.57
CA GLN A 124 -16.77 6.06 -10.11
C GLN A 124 -16.28 4.95 -9.17
N THR A 125 -15.17 4.28 -9.51
CA THR A 125 -14.57 3.27 -8.62
C THR A 125 -14.06 3.89 -7.31
N VAL A 126 -13.41 5.06 -7.36
CA VAL A 126 -13.00 5.81 -6.16
C VAL A 126 -14.22 6.14 -5.28
N GLN A 127 -15.34 6.56 -5.86
CA GLN A 127 -16.56 6.86 -5.12
C GLN A 127 -17.15 5.60 -4.44
N ILE A 128 -17.14 4.47 -5.14
CA ILE A 128 -17.61 3.18 -4.61
C ILE A 128 -16.79 2.75 -3.40
N LEU A 129 -15.46 2.87 -3.48
CA LEU A 129 -14.54 2.58 -2.37
C LEU A 129 -14.73 3.56 -1.21
N ALA A 130 -14.82 4.85 -1.50
CA ALA A 130 -15.01 5.92 -0.52
C ALA A 130 -16.30 5.73 0.32
N ALA A 131 -17.39 5.27 -0.32
CA ALA A 131 -18.65 4.97 0.37
C ALA A 131 -18.49 3.89 1.46
N ASN A 132 -17.42 3.11 1.41
CA ASN A 132 -17.08 2.05 2.36
C ASN A 132 -15.84 2.39 3.22
N GLY A 133 -15.40 3.65 3.23
CA GLY A 133 -14.26 4.11 4.03
C GLY A 133 -12.90 3.65 3.49
N ILE A 134 -12.82 3.29 2.21
CA ILE A 134 -11.59 2.86 1.54
C ILE A 134 -11.03 4.01 0.71
N VAL A 135 -9.78 4.42 0.99
CA VAL A 135 -9.07 5.44 0.19
C VAL A 135 -8.40 4.81 -1.03
N SER A 136 -8.22 5.59 -2.09
CA SER A 136 -7.65 5.11 -3.36
C SER A 136 -6.30 5.75 -3.65
N LEU A 137 -5.25 4.95 -3.80
CA LEU A 137 -3.99 5.36 -4.44
C LEU A 137 -4.17 5.20 -5.95
N LEU A 138 -3.98 6.27 -6.72
CA LEU A 138 -4.05 6.20 -8.18
C LEU A 138 -2.66 5.92 -8.73
N ASP A 139 -2.47 4.72 -9.25
CA ASP A 139 -1.19 4.20 -9.69
C ASP A 139 -1.06 4.25 -11.22
N PHE A 140 -0.09 5.02 -11.72
CA PHE A 140 0.24 5.02 -13.13
C PHE A 140 0.98 3.73 -13.50
N HIS A 141 0.18 2.70 -13.78
CA HIS A 141 0.61 1.33 -13.91
C HIS A 141 1.19 1.00 -15.29
N GLN A 142 2.21 0.15 -15.29
CA GLN A 142 2.79 -0.45 -16.48
C GLN A 142 3.48 -1.76 -16.11
N ASP A 143 3.47 -2.69 -17.05
CA ASP A 143 4.38 -3.82 -17.14
C ASP A 143 4.95 -3.85 -18.54
N LEU A 144 6.25 -4.13 -18.66
CA LEU A 144 6.95 -4.24 -19.95
C LEU A 144 6.68 -3.04 -20.89
N TYR A 145 6.44 -1.86 -20.33
CA TYR A 145 6.19 -0.58 -21.02
C TYR A 145 4.89 -0.47 -21.84
N ASN A 146 4.56 -1.44 -22.72
CA ASN A 146 3.44 -1.36 -23.68
C ASN A 146 3.01 -2.74 -24.21
N GLU A 147 1.80 -2.85 -24.78
CA GLU A 147 1.28 -4.10 -25.36
C GLU A 147 2.14 -4.70 -26.48
N LEU A 148 2.92 -3.87 -27.20
CA LEU A 148 3.88 -4.32 -28.22
C LEU A 148 4.92 -5.30 -27.65
N PHE A 149 5.23 -5.18 -26.36
CA PHE A 149 6.17 -6.03 -25.63
C PHE A 149 5.44 -7.04 -24.73
N GLN A 150 4.16 -7.32 -25.00
CA GLN A 150 3.28 -8.20 -24.20
C GLN A 150 2.95 -7.63 -22.82
N GLY A 151 3.09 -6.31 -22.66
CA GLY A 151 2.79 -5.55 -21.45
C GLY A 151 1.59 -4.61 -21.60
N GLU A 152 1.68 -3.45 -20.96
CA GLU A 152 0.73 -2.32 -20.96
C GLU A 152 1.35 -1.10 -20.28
N GLY A 153 0.64 0.02 -20.30
CA GLY A 153 1.05 1.24 -19.61
C GLY A 153 1.15 2.40 -20.58
N ALA A 154 2.29 2.52 -21.25
CA ALA A 154 2.54 3.60 -22.20
C ALA A 154 1.66 3.48 -23.46
N PRO A 155 1.16 4.60 -24.02
CA PRO A 155 0.44 4.60 -25.28
C PRO A 155 1.34 4.24 -26.47
N ASP A 156 0.73 3.75 -27.55
CA ASP A 156 1.46 3.31 -28.74
C ASP A 156 2.31 4.43 -29.37
N TRP A 157 1.83 5.67 -29.31
CA TRP A 157 2.55 6.83 -29.83
C TRP A 157 3.80 7.17 -29.00
N ALA A 158 3.90 6.68 -27.76
CA ALA A 158 5.03 6.85 -26.86
C ALA A 158 6.06 5.71 -26.96
N VAL A 159 5.88 4.76 -27.89
CA VAL A 159 6.77 3.60 -28.06
C VAL A 159 7.75 3.84 -29.21
N GLN A 160 9.04 3.82 -28.88
CA GLN A 160 10.11 3.87 -29.88
C GLN A 160 10.95 2.61 -29.76
N THR A 161 10.97 1.77 -30.79
CA THR A 161 11.70 0.48 -30.77
C THR A 161 13.13 0.56 -31.32
N GLY A 162 13.47 1.69 -31.97
CA GLY A 162 14.73 1.84 -32.70
C GLY A 162 14.88 0.88 -33.89
N GLY A 163 13.80 0.21 -34.32
CA GLY A 163 13.84 -0.84 -35.34
C GLY A 163 14.55 -2.12 -34.89
N LEU A 164 14.79 -2.29 -33.59
CA LEU A 164 15.46 -3.47 -33.03
C LEU A 164 14.52 -4.69 -32.99
N PRO A 165 15.07 -5.92 -32.87
CA PRO A 165 14.27 -7.12 -32.72
C PRO A 165 13.34 -7.05 -31.49
N ASN A 166 12.09 -7.44 -31.68
CA ASN A 166 11.07 -7.54 -30.62
C ASN A 166 10.66 -9.02 -30.43
N PRO A 167 11.48 -9.86 -29.78
CA PRO A 167 11.07 -11.21 -29.44
C PRO A 167 9.91 -11.19 -28.44
N GLN A 168 9.00 -12.16 -28.53
CA GLN A 168 7.82 -12.25 -27.66
C GLN A 168 8.07 -13.32 -26.59
N LEU A 169 8.84 -12.97 -25.55
CA LEU A 169 9.32 -13.90 -24.51
C LEU A 169 8.42 -13.97 -23.27
N GLY A 170 7.39 -13.11 -23.22
CA GLY A 170 6.44 -13.02 -22.12
C GLY A 170 6.98 -12.29 -20.89
N PHE A 171 6.09 -12.13 -19.91
CA PHE A 171 6.41 -11.59 -18.61
C PHE A 171 7.15 -12.64 -17.76
N SER A 172 8.27 -12.33 -17.09
CA SER A 172 9.01 -11.05 -17.08
C SER A 172 10.24 -11.05 -17.99
N LEU A 173 10.45 -12.11 -18.80
CA LEU A 173 11.67 -12.29 -19.62
C LEU A 173 11.93 -11.18 -20.63
N ASN A 174 10.88 -10.52 -21.12
CA ASN A 174 11.01 -9.41 -22.06
C ASN A 174 11.90 -8.26 -21.50
N ASN A 175 11.72 -7.87 -20.21
CA ASN A 175 12.55 -6.85 -19.55
C ASN A 175 14.06 -7.11 -19.75
N TYR A 176 14.48 -8.36 -19.64
CA TYR A 176 15.88 -8.76 -19.67
C TYR A 176 16.43 -8.98 -21.08
N LEU A 177 15.60 -9.51 -21.98
CA LEU A 177 16.03 -10.15 -23.23
C LEU A 177 15.40 -9.54 -24.49
N ASN A 178 14.54 -8.53 -24.38
CA ASN A 178 13.91 -7.85 -25.51
C ASN A 178 14.65 -6.55 -25.87
N PRO A 179 15.40 -6.49 -27.00
CA PRO A 179 16.15 -5.30 -27.39
C PRO A 179 15.26 -4.10 -27.75
N ALA A 180 14.11 -4.34 -28.40
CA ALA A 180 13.19 -3.28 -28.77
C ALA A 180 12.55 -2.61 -27.54
N GLU A 181 12.18 -3.40 -26.53
CA GLU A 181 11.65 -2.89 -25.26
C GLU A 181 12.70 -2.07 -24.51
N ASN A 182 13.92 -2.60 -24.37
CA ASN A 182 15.01 -1.89 -23.69
C ASN A 182 15.38 -0.59 -24.43
N TYR A 183 15.23 -0.54 -25.76
CA TYR A 183 15.37 0.71 -26.49
C TYR A 183 14.25 1.70 -26.16
N ALA A 184 12.99 1.24 -26.06
CA ALA A 184 11.86 2.09 -25.67
C ALA A 184 12.06 2.70 -24.28
N TRP A 185 12.45 1.90 -23.29
CA TRP A 185 12.87 2.41 -21.97
C TRP A 185 14.00 3.42 -22.09
N GLY A 186 15.03 3.13 -22.89
CA GLY A 186 16.12 4.07 -23.13
C GLY A 186 15.66 5.40 -23.74
N ALA A 187 14.69 5.38 -24.66
CA ALA A 187 14.10 6.58 -25.25
C ALA A 187 13.29 7.38 -24.22
N PHE A 188 12.50 6.70 -23.39
CA PHE A 188 11.78 7.31 -22.28
C PHE A 188 12.73 7.97 -21.28
N TRP A 189 13.79 7.29 -20.83
CA TRP A 189 14.77 7.84 -19.88
C TRP A 189 15.62 8.99 -20.42
N ARG A 190 15.71 9.13 -21.76
CA ARG A 190 16.32 10.28 -22.42
C ARG A 190 15.34 11.41 -22.69
N ASN A 191 14.06 11.23 -22.35
CA ASN A 191 12.98 12.16 -22.65
C ASN A 191 12.93 12.54 -24.14
N VAL A 192 13.10 11.55 -25.03
CA VAL A 192 13.03 11.78 -26.48
C VAL A 192 11.67 12.38 -26.83
N PRO A 193 11.56 13.35 -27.76
CA PRO A 193 10.27 13.89 -28.15
C PRO A 193 9.38 12.84 -28.83
N ALA A 194 8.08 12.95 -28.57
CA ALA A 194 7.02 12.34 -29.38
C ALA A 194 6.84 13.10 -30.71
N SER A 195 5.84 12.72 -31.50
CA SER A 195 5.59 13.31 -32.82
C SER A 195 5.24 14.80 -32.79
N ASP A 196 4.79 15.31 -31.65
CA ASP A 196 4.46 16.72 -31.40
C ASP A 196 5.64 17.55 -30.85
N GLY A 197 6.81 16.92 -30.65
CA GLY A 197 8.00 17.59 -30.14
C GLY A 197 8.10 17.66 -28.61
N VAL A 198 7.10 17.19 -27.87
CA VAL A 198 7.12 17.15 -26.40
C VAL A 198 7.76 15.84 -25.93
N GLY A 199 8.61 15.91 -24.90
CA GLY A 199 9.31 14.75 -24.36
C GLY A 199 8.38 13.70 -23.75
N LEU A 200 8.71 12.41 -23.85
CA LEU A 200 7.88 11.33 -23.29
C LEU A 200 7.63 11.44 -21.78
N GLN A 201 8.62 11.88 -20.99
CA GLN A 201 8.45 12.11 -19.55
C GLN A 201 7.59 13.34 -19.28
N ASP A 202 7.68 14.36 -20.14
CA ASP A 202 6.85 15.56 -20.01
C ASP A 202 5.38 15.24 -20.30
N HIS A 203 5.12 14.37 -21.28
CA HIS A 203 3.78 13.85 -21.57
C HIS A 203 3.20 13.02 -20.42
N LEU A 204 3.96 12.07 -19.88
CA LEU A 204 3.53 11.33 -18.70
C LEU A 204 3.25 12.28 -17.52
N GLY A 205 4.14 13.24 -17.27
CA GLY A 205 3.92 14.26 -16.24
C GLY A 205 2.69 15.13 -16.49
N GLY A 206 2.37 15.43 -17.76
CA GLY A 206 1.14 16.10 -18.16
C GLY A 206 -0.10 15.23 -17.92
N SER A 207 -0.04 13.95 -18.25
CA SER A 207 -1.11 12.97 -17.99
C SER A 207 -1.42 12.85 -16.50
N ILE A 208 -0.40 12.69 -15.65
CA ILE A 208 -0.60 12.59 -14.20
C ILE A 208 -1.10 13.92 -13.65
N ALA A 209 -0.59 15.07 -14.14
CA ALA A 209 -1.09 16.38 -13.73
C ALA A 209 -2.56 16.60 -14.14
N HIS A 210 -2.97 16.15 -15.33
CA HIS A 210 -4.36 16.21 -15.78
C HIS A 210 -5.26 15.35 -14.89
N THR A 211 -4.85 14.11 -14.59
CA THR A 211 -5.53 13.27 -13.59
C THR A 211 -5.57 13.95 -12.22
N ALA A 212 -4.49 14.58 -11.77
CA ALA A 212 -4.45 15.28 -10.50
C ALA A 212 -5.40 16.48 -10.43
N ALA A 213 -5.51 17.24 -11.51
CA ALA A 213 -6.47 18.33 -11.65
C ALA A 213 -7.92 17.82 -11.64
N TYR A 214 -8.20 16.71 -12.35
CA TYR A 214 -9.52 16.07 -12.36
C TYR A 214 -9.99 15.69 -10.94
N PHE A 215 -9.06 15.24 -10.10
CA PHE A 215 -9.34 14.77 -8.74
C PHE A 215 -9.06 15.80 -7.62
N LEU A 216 -8.74 17.07 -7.96
CA LEU A 216 -8.24 18.10 -7.02
C LEU A 216 -9.01 18.22 -5.70
N ASN A 217 -10.34 18.05 -5.74
CA ASN A 217 -11.22 18.21 -4.58
C ASN A 217 -11.78 16.89 -4.03
N ASN A 218 -11.21 15.74 -4.42
CA ASN A 218 -11.64 14.44 -3.92
C ASN A 218 -10.73 13.98 -2.77
N PRO A 219 -11.15 14.13 -1.51
CA PRO A 219 -10.30 13.80 -0.36
C PRO A 219 -10.10 12.28 -0.17
N ASN A 220 -10.83 11.45 -0.93
CA ASN A 220 -10.70 9.98 -0.89
C ASN A 220 -9.58 9.47 -1.79
N VAL A 221 -8.98 10.32 -2.64
CA VAL A 221 -7.74 10.00 -3.33
C VAL A 221 -6.60 10.20 -2.33
N LEU A 222 -5.95 9.09 -1.97
CA LEU A 222 -4.77 9.05 -1.10
C LEU A 222 -3.59 9.79 -1.73
N GLY A 223 -3.44 9.71 -3.05
CA GLY A 223 -2.37 10.34 -3.79
C GLY A 223 -2.23 9.76 -5.19
N TYR A 224 -1.13 10.14 -5.86
CA TYR A 224 -0.78 9.67 -7.19
C TYR A 224 0.59 8.99 -7.14
N GLU A 225 0.65 7.74 -7.57
CA GLU A 225 1.90 7.01 -7.74
C GLU A 225 2.39 7.18 -9.17
N VAL A 226 3.61 7.70 -9.29
CA VAL A 226 4.08 8.32 -10.54
C VAL A 226 4.29 7.30 -11.65
N TRP A 227 4.85 6.14 -11.33
CA TRP A 227 5.20 5.13 -12.31
C TRP A 227 5.50 3.79 -11.64
N ASN A 228 4.69 2.78 -11.95
CA ASN A 228 4.88 1.42 -11.46
C ASN A 228 6.21 0.83 -11.95
N GLU A 229 6.97 0.23 -11.05
CA GLU A 229 8.18 -0.54 -11.32
C GLU A 229 9.10 0.05 -12.41
N PRO A 230 9.74 1.21 -12.19
CA PRO A 230 10.64 1.83 -13.15
C PRO A 230 11.81 0.91 -13.56
N TRP A 231 11.75 0.36 -14.77
CA TRP A 231 12.81 -0.49 -15.30
C TRP A 231 14.01 0.33 -15.80
N PRO A 232 15.27 0.01 -15.42
CA PRO A 232 16.46 0.74 -15.88
C PRO A 232 16.72 0.67 -17.39
N GLY A 233 16.01 -0.19 -18.12
CA GLY A 233 16.18 -0.37 -19.55
C GLY A 233 17.57 -0.95 -19.90
N PRO A 234 18.27 -0.42 -20.90
CA PRO A 234 19.45 -1.06 -21.49
C PRO A 234 20.65 -1.15 -20.53
N ILE A 235 20.57 -0.53 -19.35
CA ILE A 235 21.61 -0.55 -18.30
C ILE A 235 21.20 -1.39 -17.08
N TRP A 236 20.18 -2.24 -17.19
CA TRP A 236 19.70 -3.07 -16.09
C TRP A 236 20.76 -4.03 -15.54
N LEU A 237 21.62 -4.61 -16.39
CA LEU A 237 22.55 -5.65 -15.96
C LEU A 237 23.56 -5.13 -14.90
N PRO A 238 24.20 -3.96 -15.08
CA PRO A 238 24.99 -3.32 -14.02
C PRO A 238 24.21 -2.97 -12.74
N CYS A 239 22.88 -2.82 -12.81
CA CYS A 239 22.04 -2.50 -11.64
C CYS A 239 21.86 -3.70 -10.70
N VAL A 240 22.05 -4.94 -11.17
CA VAL A 240 22.00 -6.17 -10.35
C VAL A 240 23.29 -6.30 -9.53
N ASN A 241 23.51 -5.34 -8.63
CA ASN A 241 24.66 -5.29 -7.74
C ASN A 241 24.17 -5.09 -6.30
N PRO A 242 24.25 -6.10 -5.42
CA PRO A 242 23.71 -6.02 -4.07
C PRO A 242 24.48 -5.02 -3.18
N ILE A 243 25.73 -4.72 -3.53
CA ILE A 243 26.55 -3.79 -2.75
C ILE A 243 26.25 -2.36 -3.14
N THR A 244 26.24 -2.05 -4.44
CA THR A 244 26.16 -0.68 -4.92
C THR A 244 24.76 -0.26 -5.37
N GLY A 245 23.88 -1.20 -5.71
CA GLY A 245 22.64 -0.92 -6.44
C GLY A 245 22.91 -0.24 -7.78
N CYS A 246 21.91 0.47 -8.32
CA CYS A 246 22.02 1.16 -9.60
C CYS A 246 22.39 2.64 -9.50
N ILE A 247 23.58 2.95 -9.00
CA ILE A 247 24.02 4.34 -8.71
C ILE A 247 23.77 5.28 -9.89
N LEU A 248 24.21 4.92 -11.10
CA LEU A 248 24.11 5.81 -12.26
C LEU A 248 22.67 6.08 -12.66
N PHE A 249 21.83 5.03 -12.69
CA PHE A 249 20.42 5.18 -13.06
C PHE A 249 19.64 5.95 -12.01
N ASP A 250 19.69 5.49 -10.75
CA ASP A 250 18.87 6.05 -9.67
C ASP A 250 19.20 7.53 -9.45
N SER A 251 20.50 7.86 -9.33
CA SER A 251 20.93 9.19 -8.90
C SER A 251 20.94 10.24 -10.01
N THR A 252 20.71 9.83 -11.26
CA THR A 252 20.60 10.74 -12.41
C THR A 252 19.26 10.56 -13.12
N ARG A 253 19.03 9.46 -13.83
CA ARG A 253 17.84 9.26 -14.67
C ARG A 253 16.54 9.23 -13.86
N LEU A 254 16.46 8.38 -12.85
CA LEU A 254 15.22 8.20 -12.10
C LEU A 254 14.93 9.38 -11.17
N THR A 255 15.95 9.90 -10.48
CA THR A 255 15.83 11.14 -9.69
C THR A 255 15.41 12.33 -10.57
N ASP A 256 16.06 12.54 -11.72
CA ASP A 256 15.74 13.67 -12.62
C ASP A 256 14.32 13.53 -13.20
N PHE A 257 13.88 12.30 -13.49
CA PHE A 257 12.51 12.01 -13.90
C PHE A 257 11.50 12.43 -12.83
N TYR A 258 11.68 12.01 -11.57
CA TYR A 258 10.78 12.45 -10.50
C TYR A 258 10.83 13.96 -10.28
N ASN A 259 12.01 14.58 -10.30
CA ASN A 259 12.15 16.04 -10.18
C ASN A 259 11.62 16.82 -11.40
N ARG A 260 11.32 16.15 -12.51
CA ARG A 260 10.61 16.70 -13.66
C ARG A 260 9.09 16.56 -13.52
N VAL A 261 8.62 15.39 -13.11
CA VAL A 261 7.18 15.05 -13.07
C VAL A 261 6.49 15.56 -11.81
N VAL A 262 7.07 15.39 -10.63
CA VAL A 262 6.40 15.76 -9.37
C VAL A 262 5.97 17.25 -9.33
N PRO A 263 6.77 18.22 -9.82
CA PRO A 263 6.33 19.61 -9.89
C PRO A 263 5.08 19.84 -10.76
N THR A 264 4.84 19.06 -11.82
CA THR A 264 3.64 19.20 -12.65
C THR A 264 2.39 18.74 -11.88
N ILE A 265 2.52 17.63 -11.14
CA ILE A 265 1.47 17.13 -10.24
C ILE A 265 1.16 18.16 -9.17
N ARG A 266 2.19 18.73 -8.52
CA ARG A 266 2.01 19.73 -7.46
C ARG A 266 1.35 21.02 -7.97
N ALA A 267 1.64 21.42 -9.21
CA ALA A 267 0.98 22.57 -9.84
C ALA A 267 -0.52 22.32 -10.08
N ALA A 268 -0.90 21.09 -10.42
CA ALA A 268 -2.30 20.70 -10.62
C ALA A 268 -3.05 20.42 -9.31
N ASN A 269 -2.37 19.81 -8.33
CA ASN A 269 -2.90 19.48 -7.01
C ASN A 269 -1.93 19.88 -5.89
N PRO A 270 -2.11 21.06 -5.27
CA PRO A 270 -1.18 21.62 -4.30
C PRO A 270 -1.03 20.82 -3.01
N THR A 271 -1.95 19.91 -2.68
CA THR A 271 -1.99 19.23 -1.37
C THR A 271 -1.88 17.71 -1.44
N ALA A 272 -2.15 17.08 -2.58
CA ALA A 272 -2.12 15.62 -2.66
C ALA A 272 -0.72 15.05 -2.39
N PRO A 273 -0.64 13.92 -1.67
CA PRO A 273 0.58 13.13 -1.60
C PRO A 273 1.00 12.59 -2.98
N VAL A 274 2.31 12.51 -3.20
CA VAL A 274 2.90 11.92 -4.41
C VAL A 274 3.76 10.73 -4.03
N PHE A 275 3.39 9.56 -4.56
CA PHE A 275 4.08 8.29 -4.32
C PHE A 275 5.09 8.06 -5.44
N PHE A 276 6.29 7.65 -5.08
CA PHE A 276 7.34 7.35 -6.05
C PHE A 276 8.13 6.13 -5.64
N GLU A 277 8.51 5.32 -6.62
CA GLU A 277 9.15 4.04 -6.44
C GLU A 277 10.67 4.10 -6.64
N PRO A 278 11.44 3.19 -6.04
CA PRO A 278 12.78 2.86 -6.53
C PRO A 278 12.68 2.15 -7.91
N ASN A 279 13.82 1.91 -8.56
CA ASN A 279 13.80 1.07 -9.76
C ASN A 279 13.40 -0.38 -9.41
N THR A 280 12.79 -1.12 -10.36
CA THR A 280 12.19 -2.46 -10.15
C THR A 280 13.11 -3.49 -9.52
N ILE A 281 14.43 -3.37 -9.69
CA ILE A 281 15.39 -4.34 -9.14
C ILE A 281 15.43 -4.25 -7.60
N PHE A 282 14.90 -3.18 -7.02
CA PHE A 282 14.70 -3.02 -5.58
C PHE A 282 13.85 -4.13 -4.97
N ASN A 283 12.89 -4.67 -5.72
CA ASN A 283 11.92 -5.67 -5.26
C ASN A 283 12.57 -6.93 -4.66
N VAL A 284 13.81 -7.23 -5.09
CA VAL A 284 14.60 -8.40 -4.67
C VAL A 284 15.76 -8.00 -3.74
N GLY A 285 15.56 -6.97 -2.93
CA GLY A 285 16.50 -6.55 -1.88
C GLY A 285 17.70 -5.72 -2.35
N ILE A 286 17.74 -5.27 -3.61
CA ILE A 286 18.81 -4.41 -4.10
C ILE A 286 18.59 -2.97 -3.66
N ARG A 287 19.58 -2.37 -3.00
CA ARG A 287 19.47 -1.00 -2.50
C ARG A 287 19.19 0.03 -3.61
N THR A 288 18.39 1.04 -3.28
CA THR A 288 18.22 2.25 -4.10
C THR A 288 19.32 3.28 -3.82
N ASN A 289 19.73 4.01 -4.86
CA ASN A 289 20.58 5.20 -4.75
C ASN A 289 19.85 6.47 -5.21
N LEU A 290 18.52 6.46 -5.14
CA LEU A 290 17.72 7.65 -5.39
C LEU A 290 18.21 8.80 -4.52
N ARG A 291 18.21 10.00 -5.09
CA ARG A 291 18.41 11.23 -4.34
C ARG A 291 17.04 11.81 -3.97
N SER A 292 17.05 12.97 -3.30
CA SER A 292 15.81 13.64 -2.91
C SER A 292 14.93 13.94 -4.12
N VAL A 293 13.65 13.56 -4.00
CA VAL A 293 12.55 14.08 -4.81
C VAL A 293 12.07 15.36 -4.15
N ASN A 294 12.08 16.47 -4.87
CA ASN A 294 11.87 17.81 -4.33
C ASN A 294 10.37 18.14 -4.20
N ASP A 295 9.72 17.58 -3.19
CA ASP A 295 8.33 17.90 -2.87
C ASP A 295 8.03 17.65 -1.38
N PRO A 296 7.24 18.50 -0.71
CA PRO A 296 6.97 18.37 0.73
C PRO A 296 6.02 17.23 1.10
N HIS A 297 5.25 16.70 0.14
CA HIS A 297 4.22 15.69 0.39
C HIS A 297 4.51 14.37 -0.35
N THR A 298 5.77 13.96 -0.40
CA THR A 298 6.10 12.67 -1.02
C THR A 298 5.98 11.50 -0.05
N VAL A 299 5.69 10.32 -0.60
CA VAL A 299 5.73 9.03 0.09
C VAL A 299 6.61 8.08 -0.71
N PHE A 300 7.54 7.39 -0.04
CA PHE A 300 8.35 6.36 -0.70
C PHE A 300 7.52 5.09 -0.86
N ALA A 301 7.15 4.77 -2.09
CA ALA A 301 6.45 3.54 -2.44
C ALA A 301 7.48 2.47 -2.81
N PHE A 302 7.26 1.22 -2.41
CA PHE A 302 8.16 0.13 -2.77
C PHE A 302 7.42 -1.20 -2.81
N HIS A 303 7.97 -2.16 -3.55
CA HIS A 303 7.44 -3.52 -3.63
C HIS A 303 8.38 -4.51 -2.95
N ASP A 304 7.83 -5.67 -2.59
CA ASP A 304 8.57 -6.79 -2.02
C ASP A 304 8.16 -8.10 -2.71
N TYR A 305 9.11 -8.68 -3.46
CA TYR A 305 8.89 -9.91 -4.21
C TYR A 305 10.12 -10.80 -4.15
N CYS A 306 9.97 -12.01 -3.62
CA CYS A 306 11.08 -12.96 -3.59
C CYS A 306 11.42 -13.51 -4.98
N ILE A 307 12.71 -13.48 -5.34
CA ILE A 307 13.24 -14.03 -6.60
C ILE A 307 13.06 -15.56 -6.75
N THR A 308 12.88 -16.29 -5.64
CA THR A 308 12.64 -17.74 -5.64
C THR A 308 11.31 -18.08 -4.94
N PRO A 309 10.19 -18.17 -5.66
CA PRO A 309 8.87 -18.38 -5.05
C PRO A 309 8.64 -19.80 -4.48
N THR A 310 9.69 -20.62 -4.37
CA THR A 310 9.57 -22.03 -3.95
C THR A 310 9.69 -22.19 -2.45
N GLN A 311 8.77 -22.93 -1.83
CA GLN A 311 8.87 -23.33 -0.41
C GLN A 311 9.96 -24.37 -0.11
N GLN A 312 10.78 -24.75 -1.08
CA GLN A 312 11.79 -25.79 -0.90
C GLN A 312 12.96 -25.24 -0.05
N PRO A 313 13.24 -25.81 1.13
CA PRO A 313 14.48 -25.49 1.84
C PRO A 313 15.68 -25.91 0.96
N PRO A 314 16.74 -25.09 0.80
CA PRO A 314 17.09 -23.88 1.54
C PRO A 314 16.61 -22.55 0.92
N LEU A 315 15.97 -22.57 -0.25
CA LEU A 315 15.65 -21.37 -1.03
C LEU A 315 14.68 -20.42 -0.31
N TYR A 316 13.74 -20.96 0.48
CA TYR A 316 12.83 -20.13 1.28
C TYR A 316 13.54 -19.26 2.33
N GLN A 317 14.71 -19.67 2.86
CA GLN A 317 15.48 -18.82 3.78
C GLN A 317 16.17 -17.65 3.08
N ILE A 318 16.34 -17.73 1.76
CA ILE A 318 16.89 -16.63 0.96
C ILE A 318 15.84 -15.52 0.87
N CYS A 319 14.57 -15.86 0.62
CA CYS A 319 13.46 -14.90 0.62
C CYS A 319 13.40 -14.09 1.92
N ILE A 320 13.34 -14.75 3.08
CA ILE A 320 13.24 -14.05 4.38
C ILE A 320 14.36 -13.02 4.59
N VAL A 321 15.56 -13.32 4.11
CA VAL A 321 16.71 -12.40 4.22
C VAL A 321 16.64 -11.29 3.18
N GLU A 322 16.18 -11.60 1.97
CA GLU A 322 15.92 -10.66 0.88
C GLU A 322 14.85 -9.63 1.27
N ASP A 323 13.71 -10.10 1.78
CA ASP A 323 12.58 -9.31 2.25
C ASP A 323 13.08 -8.34 3.36
N GLU A 324 13.84 -8.83 4.34
CA GLU A 324 14.45 -7.96 5.36
C GLU A 324 15.40 -6.89 4.78
N PHE A 325 16.11 -7.16 3.67
CA PHE A 325 16.88 -6.13 2.98
C PHE A 325 15.99 -5.08 2.33
N VAL A 326 14.90 -5.48 1.65
CA VAL A 326 13.91 -4.57 1.04
C VAL A 326 13.40 -3.58 2.09
N PHE A 327 12.87 -4.09 3.21
CA PHE A 327 12.32 -3.25 4.28
C PHE A 327 13.37 -2.34 4.92
N ASN A 328 14.58 -2.84 5.18
CA ASN A 328 15.66 -2.03 5.73
C ASN A 328 16.10 -0.92 4.77
N HIS A 329 16.20 -1.22 3.47
CA HIS A 329 16.55 -0.22 2.46
C HIS A 329 15.47 0.86 2.34
N ALA A 330 14.19 0.47 2.32
CA ALA A 330 13.07 1.40 2.28
C ALA A 330 13.06 2.32 3.52
N LYS A 331 13.18 1.73 4.71
CA LYS A 331 13.25 2.47 5.98
C LYS A 331 14.44 3.44 6.02
N ASN A 332 15.60 3.01 5.55
CA ASN A 332 16.79 3.86 5.51
C ASN A 332 16.60 5.06 4.59
N TYR A 333 15.99 4.87 3.43
CA TYR A 333 15.67 5.95 2.51
C TYR A 333 14.62 6.90 3.12
N ALA A 334 13.49 6.36 3.58
CA ALA A 334 12.40 7.13 4.18
C ALA A 334 12.88 7.99 5.38
N ASN A 335 13.65 7.40 6.30
CA ASN A 335 14.21 8.12 7.45
C ASN A 335 15.22 9.20 7.04
N LYS A 336 16.10 8.91 6.07
CA LYS A 336 17.09 9.87 5.58
C LYS A 336 16.43 11.10 4.96
N HIS A 337 15.28 10.91 4.31
CA HIS A 337 14.55 11.97 3.62
C HIS A 337 13.39 12.56 4.46
N GLY A 338 13.10 11.99 5.64
CA GLY A 338 12.06 12.49 6.54
C GLY A 338 10.64 12.34 5.97
N ILE A 339 10.40 11.28 5.19
CA ILE A 339 9.14 11.01 4.50
C ILE A 339 8.56 9.66 4.93
N PRO A 340 7.24 9.44 4.83
CA PRO A 340 6.66 8.13 5.06
C PRO A 340 7.02 7.15 3.94
N GLN A 341 6.73 5.88 4.20
CA GLN A 341 6.84 4.79 3.23
C GLN A 341 5.58 3.94 3.24
N LEU A 342 5.26 3.33 2.10
CA LEU A 342 4.16 2.38 1.92
C LEU A 342 4.61 1.24 1.01
N MET A 343 4.35 -0.01 1.40
CA MET A 343 4.57 -1.15 0.51
C MET A 343 3.38 -1.27 -0.45
N THR A 344 3.55 -0.86 -1.70
CA THR A 344 2.45 -0.74 -2.67
C THR A 344 2.16 -2.05 -3.40
N GLU A 345 3.09 -3.02 -3.36
CA GLU A 345 2.85 -4.39 -3.81
C GLU A 345 3.68 -5.42 -3.03
N PHE A 346 3.09 -6.60 -2.85
CA PHE A 346 3.76 -7.83 -2.45
C PHE A 346 2.81 -9.01 -2.72
N GLY A 347 3.33 -10.23 -2.68
CA GLY A 347 2.52 -11.45 -2.80
C GLY A 347 2.64 -12.11 -4.16
N ALA A 348 1.62 -12.00 -5.00
CA ALA A 348 1.53 -12.69 -6.30
C ALA A 348 1.77 -14.21 -6.21
N THR A 349 1.21 -14.86 -5.17
CA THR A 349 1.45 -16.27 -4.86
C THR A 349 0.28 -16.92 -4.16
N GLU A 350 0.17 -18.24 -4.26
CA GLU A 350 -0.75 -19.04 -3.43
C GLU A 350 -0.15 -19.40 -2.06
N GLU A 351 1.14 -19.09 -1.87
CA GLU A 351 1.88 -19.53 -0.69
C GLU A 351 1.63 -18.62 0.51
N LEU A 352 0.58 -18.94 1.28
CA LEU A 352 0.12 -18.16 2.44
C LEU A 352 1.21 -17.87 3.48
N LYS A 353 2.21 -18.76 3.61
CA LYS A 353 3.33 -18.55 4.54
C LYS A 353 4.27 -17.43 4.10
N VAL A 354 4.45 -17.24 2.79
CA VAL A 354 5.25 -16.14 2.23
C VAL A 354 4.50 -14.84 2.49
N ILE A 355 3.20 -14.80 2.16
CA ILE A 355 2.34 -13.64 2.41
C ILE A 355 2.37 -13.22 3.89
N ALA A 356 2.16 -14.18 4.80
CA ALA A 356 2.12 -13.90 6.24
C ALA A 356 3.48 -13.44 6.81
N GLU A 357 4.58 -13.85 6.19
CA GLU A 357 5.93 -13.51 6.64
C GLU A 357 6.32 -12.09 6.20
N VAL A 358 6.06 -11.70 4.95
CA VAL A 358 6.18 -10.31 4.48
C VAL A 358 5.31 -9.35 5.29
N MET A 359 4.07 -9.76 5.64
CA MET A 359 3.22 -8.98 6.55
C MET A 359 3.83 -8.79 7.95
N CYS A 360 4.57 -9.78 8.47
CA CYS A 360 5.28 -9.64 9.74
C CYS A 360 6.42 -8.62 9.63
N HIS A 361 7.15 -8.58 8.51
CA HIS A 361 8.14 -7.52 8.27
C HIS A 361 7.50 -6.12 8.22
N ALA A 362 6.32 -5.99 7.61
CA ALA A 362 5.57 -4.73 7.61
C ALA A 362 5.14 -4.27 9.02
N ASP A 363 4.66 -5.20 9.86
CA ASP A 363 4.34 -4.95 11.27
C ASP A 363 5.59 -4.48 12.06
N ASP A 364 6.72 -5.15 11.90
CA ASP A 364 7.99 -4.80 12.56
C ASP A 364 8.48 -3.40 12.15
N HIS A 365 8.25 -3.03 10.89
CA HIS A 365 8.57 -1.72 10.33
C HIS A 365 7.51 -0.66 10.61
N LYS A 366 6.34 -1.05 11.14
CA LYS A 366 5.18 -0.20 11.41
C LYS A 366 4.66 0.51 10.16
N ILE A 367 4.52 -0.21 9.05
CA ILE A 367 4.04 0.35 7.80
C ILE A 367 2.80 -0.38 7.31
N GLY A 368 2.03 0.30 6.45
CA GLY A 368 0.93 -0.32 5.71
C GLY A 368 1.42 -1.09 4.48
N TRP A 369 0.49 -1.77 3.82
CA TRP A 369 0.74 -2.54 2.61
C TRP A 369 -0.49 -2.68 1.72
N LEU A 370 -0.28 -2.87 0.43
CA LEU A 370 -1.31 -3.13 -0.57
C LEU A 370 -0.97 -4.44 -1.30
N TYR A 371 -1.76 -5.49 -1.08
CA TYR A 371 -1.48 -6.84 -1.59
C TYR A 371 -1.72 -6.96 -3.09
N TRP A 372 -0.84 -7.68 -3.81
CA TRP A 372 -1.02 -8.08 -5.20
C TRP A 372 -1.60 -9.51 -5.29
N ALA A 373 -2.86 -9.72 -5.69
CA ALA A 373 -3.86 -8.73 -6.10
C ALA A 373 -5.29 -9.14 -5.70
N TYR A 374 -6.25 -8.20 -5.83
CA TYR A 374 -7.66 -8.48 -5.54
C TYR A 374 -8.22 -9.52 -6.52
N THR A 375 -7.99 -9.36 -7.83
CA THR A 375 -8.55 -10.22 -8.89
C THR A 375 -7.54 -11.13 -9.58
N GLY A 376 -8.07 -12.14 -10.28
CA GLY A 376 -7.30 -13.07 -11.11
C GLY A 376 -7.21 -12.64 -12.58
N ASN A 377 -6.84 -13.58 -13.45
CA ASN A 377 -6.72 -13.38 -14.90
C ASN A 377 -5.78 -12.23 -15.32
N ASP A 378 -4.71 -12.03 -14.54
CA ASP A 378 -3.69 -11.02 -14.81
C ASP A 378 -2.73 -11.48 -15.90
N LYS A 379 -2.58 -10.68 -16.97
CA LYS A 379 -1.77 -11.03 -18.14
C LYS A 379 -0.27 -10.87 -17.92
N THR A 380 0.14 -10.10 -16.92
CA THR A 380 1.54 -9.75 -16.62
C THR A 380 1.86 -10.13 -15.18
N SER A 381 1.58 -11.38 -14.84
CA SER A 381 1.88 -11.95 -13.53
C SER A 381 2.51 -13.33 -13.66
N VAL A 382 3.38 -13.66 -12.71
CA VAL A 382 3.92 -15.02 -12.52
C VAL A 382 2.92 -15.97 -11.87
N SER A 383 1.83 -15.44 -11.30
CA SER A 383 0.73 -16.22 -10.71
C SER A 383 -0.64 -15.62 -11.05
N PRO A 384 -1.04 -15.59 -12.35
CA PRO A 384 -2.21 -14.85 -12.84
C PRO A 384 -3.52 -15.05 -12.08
N ASN A 385 -3.79 -16.29 -11.66
CA ASN A 385 -4.95 -16.63 -10.83
C ASN A 385 -4.55 -16.87 -9.38
N GLY A 386 -3.32 -17.35 -9.18
CA GLY A 386 -2.84 -17.73 -7.87
C GLY A 386 -2.60 -16.55 -6.93
N GLN A 387 -2.56 -15.33 -7.45
CA GLN A 387 -2.53 -14.10 -6.67
C GLN A 387 -3.88 -13.71 -6.08
N ALA A 388 -5.00 -14.10 -6.70
CA ALA A 388 -6.30 -13.52 -6.45
C ALA A 388 -6.85 -13.83 -5.05
N VAL A 389 -7.54 -12.84 -4.46
CA VAL A 389 -8.43 -13.05 -3.31
C VAL A 389 -9.86 -13.36 -3.79
N VAL A 390 -10.33 -12.63 -4.79
CA VAL A 390 -11.59 -12.86 -5.49
C VAL A 390 -11.28 -13.17 -6.96
N ILE A 391 -11.54 -14.39 -7.41
CA ILE A 391 -11.07 -14.86 -8.73
C ILE A 391 -11.71 -14.04 -9.85
N ASN A 392 -13.03 -13.83 -9.79
CA ASN A 392 -13.77 -13.01 -10.74
C ASN A 392 -14.69 -12.04 -9.97
N PRO A 393 -14.47 -10.73 -10.07
CA PRO A 393 -15.25 -9.74 -9.33
C PRO A 393 -16.69 -9.63 -9.85
N ALA A 394 -16.99 -10.06 -11.08
CA ALA A 394 -18.36 -10.08 -11.61
C ALA A 394 -19.26 -11.15 -10.95
N LEU A 395 -18.68 -12.11 -10.23
CA LEU A 395 -19.42 -13.19 -9.56
C LEU A 395 -19.64 -12.85 -8.07
N PRO A 396 -20.62 -13.49 -7.40
CA PRO A 396 -20.79 -13.35 -5.95
C PRO A 396 -19.52 -13.71 -5.17
N LYS A 397 -19.25 -12.97 -4.08
CA LYS A 397 -18.05 -13.12 -3.24
C LYS A 397 -18.25 -14.24 -2.23
N THR A 398 -18.55 -15.43 -2.74
CA THR A 398 -18.94 -16.61 -1.97
C THR A 398 -18.37 -17.89 -2.59
N GLY A 399 -18.31 -18.96 -1.81
CA GLY A 399 -17.87 -20.27 -2.31
C GLY A 399 -16.47 -20.22 -2.91
N ASP A 400 -16.29 -20.90 -4.04
CA ASP A 400 -14.98 -21.07 -4.70
C ASP A 400 -14.48 -19.82 -5.42
N ASN A 401 -15.32 -18.79 -5.58
CA ASN A 401 -14.88 -17.50 -6.16
C ASN A 401 -13.97 -16.72 -5.19
N VAL A 402 -13.95 -17.07 -3.90
CA VAL A 402 -13.13 -16.43 -2.88
C VAL A 402 -12.08 -17.41 -2.38
N ASN A 403 -10.81 -17.01 -2.42
CA ASN A 403 -9.76 -17.73 -1.72
C ASN A 403 -9.82 -17.40 -0.23
N TRP A 404 -10.67 -18.13 0.51
CA TRP A 404 -10.93 -17.90 1.94
C TRP A 404 -9.69 -18.00 2.83
N ALA A 405 -8.75 -18.88 2.47
CA ALA A 405 -7.53 -19.07 3.25
C ALA A 405 -6.59 -17.87 3.09
N LYS A 406 -6.46 -17.34 1.87
CA LYS A 406 -5.73 -16.10 1.58
C LYS A 406 -6.40 -14.88 2.20
N LEU A 407 -7.72 -14.77 2.04
CA LEU A 407 -8.49 -13.71 2.69
C LEU A 407 -8.26 -13.70 4.20
N LYS A 408 -8.33 -14.85 4.86
CA LYS A 408 -8.06 -14.95 6.30
C LYS A 408 -6.62 -14.57 6.66
N THR A 409 -5.67 -14.89 5.80
CA THR A 409 -4.24 -14.54 5.98
C THR A 409 -4.03 -13.03 5.92
N LEU A 410 -4.70 -12.33 4.99
CA LEU A 410 -4.57 -10.89 4.79
C LEU A 410 -5.44 -10.07 5.76
N ALA A 411 -6.63 -10.56 6.12
CA ALA A 411 -7.59 -9.88 6.98
C ALA A 411 -7.23 -9.99 8.47
N THR A 412 -5.99 -9.69 8.84
CA THR A 412 -5.53 -9.68 10.23
C THR A 412 -6.02 -8.42 10.96
N PRO A 413 -6.26 -8.48 12.27
CA PRO A 413 -6.49 -7.29 13.08
C PRO A 413 -5.28 -6.35 13.08
N TYR A 414 -5.50 -5.03 13.02
CA TYR A 414 -4.44 -4.01 12.99
C TYR A 414 -4.97 -2.61 13.40
N PRO A 415 -4.10 -1.69 13.88
CA PRO A 415 -4.50 -0.31 14.13
C PRO A 415 -4.77 0.44 12.82
N GLN A 416 -6.02 0.86 12.55
CA GLN A 416 -6.34 1.65 11.35
C GLN A 416 -5.99 3.12 11.52
N VAL A 417 -6.36 3.69 12.67
CA VAL A 417 -6.17 5.12 12.99
C VAL A 417 -5.75 5.24 14.44
N VAL A 418 -4.65 5.94 14.74
CA VAL A 418 -4.09 6.02 16.09
C VAL A 418 -4.06 7.46 16.58
N ALA A 419 -4.73 7.70 17.72
CA ALA A 419 -4.67 8.96 18.46
C ALA A 419 -3.38 9.05 19.27
N GLY A 420 -2.25 8.97 18.57
CA GLY A 420 -0.90 8.93 19.11
C GLY A 420 0.08 8.45 18.04
N THR A 421 1.25 8.00 18.49
CA THR A 421 2.30 7.48 17.62
C THR A 421 2.54 6.00 17.93
N PRO A 422 2.29 5.08 16.97
CA PRO A 422 2.53 3.65 17.17
C PRO A 422 3.99 3.36 17.54
N THR A 423 4.20 2.59 18.59
CA THR A 423 5.53 2.13 19.01
C THR A 423 5.78 0.68 18.62
N SER A 424 4.72 -0.13 18.58
CA SER A 424 4.75 -1.49 18.04
C SER A 424 3.34 -2.02 17.81
N TRP A 425 3.18 -2.91 16.84
CA TRP A 425 2.08 -3.86 16.82
C TRP A 425 2.54 -5.19 16.27
N SER A 426 1.79 -6.25 16.55
CA SER A 426 1.99 -7.55 15.94
C SER A 426 0.71 -8.36 16.00
N PHE A 427 0.47 -9.18 14.98
CA PHE A 427 -0.57 -10.21 15.05
C PHE A 427 0.04 -11.60 14.96
N THR A 428 -0.14 -12.41 16.01
CA THR A 428 0.49 -13.74 16.10
C THR A 428 -0.43 -14.70 16.84
N SER A 429 -0.70 -15.85 16.22
CA SER A 429 -1.54 -16.92 16.81
C SER A 429 -2.92 -16.43 17.28
N GLY A 430 -3.58 -15.55 16.51
CA GLY A 430 -4.90 -15.02 16.86
C GLY A 430 -4.89 -13.90 17.91
N ILE A 431 -3.71 -13.43 18.32
CA ILE A 431 -3.55 -12.37 19.32
C ILE A 431 -2.93 -11.14 18.67
N LEU A 432 -3.68 -10.04 18.65
CA LEU A 432 -3.16 -8.71 18.35
C LEU A 432 -2.56 -8.10 19.61
N ARG A 433 -1.36 -7.56 19.49
CA ARG A 433 -0.75 -6.67 20.49
C ARG A 433 -0.46 -5.34 19.83
N LEU A 434 -0.90 -4.25 20.45
CA LEU A 434 -0.63 -2.89 20.00
C LEU A 434 -0.11 -2.07 21.18
N SER A 435 0.92 -1.28 20.94
CA SER A 435 1.43 -0.26 21.85
C SER A 435 1.62 1.05 21.10
N TYR A 436 1.20 2.16 21.69
CA TYR A 436 1.42 3.49 21.14
C TYR A 436 1.65 4.54 22.22
N SER A 437 2.50 5.52 21.92
CA SER A 437 2.61 6.75 22.70
C SER A 437 1.39 7.63 22.46
N THR A 438 0.91 8.34 23.48
CA THR A 438 -0.19 9.32 23.33
C THR A 438 0.26 10.65 22.73
N GLU A 439 1.55 10.79 22.44
CA GLU A 439 2.13 11.94 21.74
C GLU A 439 1.81 11.91 20.24
N ARG A 440 1.55 13.10 19.69
CA ARG A 440 1.30 13.31 18.26
C ARG A 440 2.58 13.07 17.47
N ALA A 441 2.44 12.60 16.23
CA ALA A 441 3.58 12.29 15.35
C ALA A 441 4.46 13.50 15.02
N ASP A 442 3.90 14.72 15.08
CA ASP A 442 4.63 15.98 14.89
C ASP A 442 5.35 16.48 16.15
N GLY A 443 5.22 15.77 17.28
CA GLY A 443 5.78 16.18 18.57
C GLY A 443 5.09 17.39 19.21
N GLN A 444 3.97 17.88 18.67
CA GLN A 444 3.27 19.07 19.18
C GLN A 444 2.32 18.75 20.35
N GLY A 445 2.73 17.83 21.23
CA GLY A 445 1.98 17.44 22.42
C GLY A 445 1.10 16.20 22.23
N ARG A 446 -0.08 16.17 22.85
CA ARG A 446 -0.99 15.01 22.89
C ARG A 446 -2.36 15.39 22.34
N PHE A 447 -3.10 14.39 21.87
CA PHE A 447 -4.49 14.58 21.45
C PHE A 447 -5.40 14.92 22.64
N ALA A 448 -6.48 15.65 22.36
CA ALA A 448 -7.48 15.98 23.36
C ALA A 448 -8.15 14.70 23.92
N PRO A 449 -8.57 14.69 25.21
CA PRO A 449 -9.34 13.59 25.77
C PRO A 449 -10.56 13.25 24.90
N GLY A 450 -10.81 11.96 24.69
CA GLY A 450 -11.90 11.47 23.84
C GLY A 450 -11.56 11.32 22.36
N THR A 451 -10.33 11.69 21.93
CA THR A 451 -9.85 11.37 20.58
C THR A 451 -9.71 9.85 20.42
N GLN A 452 -10.26 9.32 19.33
CA GLN A 452 -10.41 7.88 19.11
C GLN A 452 -9.22 7.26 18.37
N THR A 453 -8.69 6.18 18.95
CA THR A 453 -7.91 5.16 18.22
C THR A 453 -8.88 4.10 17.74
N VAL A 454 -8.76 3.71 16.46
CA VAL A 454 -9.60 2.73 15.78
C VAL A 454 -8.76 1.56 15.33
N ILE A 455 -9.18 0.35 15.72
CA ILE A 455 -8.49 -0.90 15.47
C ILE A 455 -9.46 -1.80 14.71
N SER A 456 -9.03 -2.30 13.54
CA SER A 456 -9.77 -3.32 12.80
C SER A 456 -9.68 -4.66 13.51
N VAL A 457 -10.82 -5.32 13.71
CA VAL A 457 -10.94 -6.64 14.35
C VAL A 457 -11.87 -7.52 13.51
N PRO A 458 -11.40 -8.04 12.36
CA PRO A 458 -12.25 -8.80 11.45
C PRO A 458 -12.82 -10.08 12.09
N GLN A 459 -14.11 -10.33 11.87
CA GLN A 459 -14.81 -11.49 12.47
C GLN A 459 -14.23 -12.85 12.03
N ILE A 460 -13.56 -12.92 10.88
CA ILE A 460 -12.95 -14.17 10.36
C ILE A 460 -11.90 -14.77 11.30
N TRP A 461 -11.30 -13.95 12.17
CA TRP A 461 -10.39 -14.39 13.23
C TRP A 461 -11.07 -14.64 14.57
N TYR A 462 -12.25 -14.05 14.78
CA TYR A 462 -12.98 -14.06 16.05
C TYR A 462 -14.47 -14.40 15.86
N PRO A 463 -14.81 -15.57 15.26
CA PRO A 463 -16.20 -15.91 14.94
C PRO A 463 -17.10 -16.04 16.19
N ASN A 464 -16.50 -16.30 17.34
CA ASN A 464 -17.19 -16.41 18.64
C ASN A 464 -17.01 -15.14 19.50
N GLY A 465 -16.53 -14.05 18.90
CA GLY A 465 -16.15 -12.83 19.62
C GLY A 465 -14.69 -12.83 20.10
N TYR A 466 -14.31 -11.71 20.70
CA TYR A 466 -12.97 -11.46 21.22
C TYR A 466 -13.01 -10.82 22.61
N ARG A 467 -11.92 -10.97 23.36
CA ARG A 467 -11.64 -10.22 24.59
C ARG A 467 -10.60 -9.15 24.32
N VAL A 468 -10.76 -8.00 24.96
CA VAL A 468 -9.81 -6.89 24.91
C VAL A 468 -9.31 -6.58 26.30
N THR A 469 -7.99 -6.44 26.43
CA THR A 469 -7.36 -5.82 27.60
C THR A 469 -6.72 -4.52 27.16
N VAL A 470 -7.07 -3.41 27.82
CA VAL A 470 -6.47 -2.10 27.58
C VAL A 470 -5.80 -1.60 28.86
N THR A 471 -4.55 -1.17 28.75
CA THR A 471 -3.82 -0.46 29.82
C THR A 471 -3.49 0.95 29.35
N GLY A 472 -3.71 1.96 30.19
CA GLY A 472 -3.54 3.37 29.81
C GLY A 472 -4.70 3.96 28.99
N GLY A 473 -5.76 3.19 28.77
CA GLY A 473 -6.96 3.62 28.06
C GLY A 473 -8.18 2.78 28.42
N GLN A 474 -9.28 3.02 27.71
CA GLN A 474 -10.56 2.32 27.87
C GLN A 474 -11.20 2.01 26.52
N VAL A 475 -11.92 0.90 26.45
CA VAL A 475 -12.73 0.53 25.29
C VAL A 475 -13.99 1.39 25.25
N ALA A 476 -14.30 1.95 24.08
CA ALA A 476 -15.49 2.78 23.85
C ALA A 476 -16.45 2.18 22.80
N SER A 477 -16.04 1.15 22.06
CA SER A 477 -16.93 0.42 21.14
C SER A 477 -17.80 -0.61 21.87
N ALA A 478 -18.90 -1.01 21.23
CA ALA A 478 -19.72 -2.12 21.72
C ALA A 478 -18.94 -3.45 21.73
N PRO A 479 -19.30 -4.42 22.60
CA PRO A 479 -18.71 -5.76 22.58
C PRO A 479 -18.82 -6.42 21.20
N GLY A 480 -17.74 -7.01 20.70
CA GLY A 480 -17.71 -7.73 19.43
C GLY A 480 -17.74 -6.85 18.17
N ALA A 481 -17.65 -5.53 18.31
CA ALA A 481 -17.63 -4.62 17.15
C ALA A 481 -16.42 -4.93 16.24
N PRO A 482 -16.59 -4.93 14.89
CA PRO A 482 -15.48 -5.16 13.95
C PRO A 482 -14.48 -4.00 13.92
N GLN A 483 -14.88 -2.83 14.43
CA GLN A 483 -13.99 -1.72 14.74
C GLN A 483 -13.96 -1.52 16.26
N LEU A 484 -12.82 -1.84 16.86
CA LEU A 484 -12.55 -1.62 18.26
C LEU A 484 -12.10 -0.17 18.46
N ILE A 485 -12.84 0.59 19.27
CA ILE A 485 -12.53 1.98 19.59
C ILE A 485 -11.89 2.04 20.97
N VAL A 486 -10.72 2.66 21.06
CA VAL A 486 -9.96 2.86 22.30
C VAL A 486 -9.74 4.35 22.54
N LEU A 487 -10.01 4.81 23.76
CA LEU A 487 -9.74 6.16 24.24
C LEU A 487 -8.59 6.11 25.24
N ALA A 488 -7.59 6.98 25.09
CA ALA A 488 -6.54 7.12 26.09
C ALA A 488 -7.10 7.70 27.40
N ASN A 489 -6.63 7.22 28.54
CA ASN A 489 -6.95 7.80 29.85
C ASN A 489 -6.30 9.17 29.97
N GLN A 490 -6.88 10.04 30.81
CA GLN A 490 -6.28 11.32 31.13
C GLN A 490 -4.85 11.11 31.67
N ASN A 491 -3.89 11.84 31.12
CA ASN A 491 -2.47 11.81 31.46
C ASN A 491 -1.69 10.53 31.10
N ALA A 492 -2.31 9.49 30.53
CA ALA A 492 -1.58 8.31 30.07
C ALA A 492 -0.52 8.72 29.03
N SER A 493 0.72 8.26 29.20
CA SER A 493 1.80 8.44 28.22
C SER A 493 1.81 7.36 27.15
N THR A 494 1.25 6.19 27.47
CA THR A 494 1.27 5.00 26.61
C THR A 494 -0.05 4.27 26.76
N VAL A 495 -0.54 3.71 25.67
CA VAL A 495 -1.69 2.80 25.66
C VAL A 495 -1.23 1.46 25.10
N ASN A 496 -1.57 0.38 25.80
CA ASN A 496 -1.35 -0.99 25.36
C ASN A 496 -2.69 -1.68 25.18
N VAL A 497 -2.89 -2.33 24.04
CA VAL A 497 -4.10 -3.06 23.68
C VAL A 497 -3.73 -4.50 23.34
N VAL A 498 -4.45 -5.45 23.91
CA VAL A 498 -4.36 -6.88 23.56
C VAL A 498 -5.74 -7.36 23.15
N VAL A 499 -5.86 -7.91 21.95
CA VAL A 499 -7.10 -8.54 21.45
C VAL A 499 -6.84 -10.01 21.21
N GLN A 500 -7.70 -10.88 21.74
CA GLN A 500 -7.56 -12.33 21.65
C GLN A 500 -8.92 -13.02 21.65
N THR A 501 -8.96 -14.30 21.28
CA THR A 501 -10.18 -15.12 21.33
C THR A 501 -10.73 -15.23 22.76
N THR A 502 -12.06 -15.34 22.88
CA THR A 502 -12.79 -15.43 24.15
C THR A 502 -12.56 -16.69 24.96
#